data_AF-A0A3M7RHF4-F1
#
_entry.id   AF-A0A3M7RHF4-F1
#
_cell.length_a   1.000
_cell.length_b   1.000
_cell.length_c   1.000
_cell.angle_alpha   90.00
_cell.angle_beta   90.00
_cell.angle_gamma   90.00
#
_symmetry.space_group_name_H-M   'P 1'
#
loop_
_entity.id
_entity.type
_entity.pdbx_description
1 polymer ?
#
loop_
_entity_poly.entity_id
_entity_poly.type
_entity_poly.pdbx_seq_one_letter_code
_entity_poly.pdbx_strand_id
1 'polypeptide(L)'
;MTGDDKRYYDCYTMGKKVKCPFKMYLFLHPDTQYCTVFMSDDKHSHEKQEDEIDCEHLSKTVRNEIIRIFENETHQATSIQIYNLIQRYKKSNYGPANMTLNQLIDYCNAHINLPDNLDEVFIPKTYFEASITEAKEFDFCPNKLVADAAPAITNGFTKVFNHPFSRVICWAHVIRNIDSNLITINDEPMRKSIRNQIIRSISNNKIGKKNNESVKVFSKYFNDVWLSDSNDAWYESYSLRTPSTNNALESTNRIIKDEATFRKRLSVSDFLNMVSTKLLKRWSKERSVNYTDPIHFKFAADINLRTWTKAWHWQCEHCDINIPKKTDHLGST
;
A
#
# COMPACT_ATOMS: atom_id res chain seq x y z
N MET A 1 3.67 -3.06 -21.15
CA MET A 1 3.75 -4.48 -21.54
C MET A 1 4.12 -5.27 -20.30
N THR A 2 3.28 -6.23 -19.92
CA THR A 2 3.47 -7.12 -18.78
C THR A 2 4.05 -8.44 -19.29
N GLY A 3 5.25 -8.80 -18.82
CA GLY A 3 5.87 -10.11 -19.07
C GLY A 3 6.60 -10.21 -20.42
N ASP A 4 7.86 -10.64 -20.37
CA ASP A 4 8.48 -11.57 -21.31
C ASP A 4 7.96 -11.51 -22.77
N ASP A 5 8.48 -10.57 -23.58
CA ASP A 5 8.10 -10.46 -25.01
C ASP A 5 8.72 -11.63 -25.80
N LYS A 6 8.00 -12.76 -25.82
CA LYS A 6 8.32 -13.95 -26.60
C LYS A 6 7.66 -13.87 -27.97
N ARG A 7 8.47 -13.90 -29.03
CA ARG A 7 7.99 -13.94 -30.42
C ARG A 7 8.21 -15.31 -31.01
N TYR A 8 7.12 -16.01 -31.31
CA TYR A 8 7.15 -17.36 -31.88
C TYR A 8 7.20 -17.32 -33.40
N TYR A 9 7.95 -18.24 -33.98
CA TYR A 9 8.09 -18.42 -35.42
C TYR A 9 7.67 -19.83 -35.79
N ASP A 10 6.76 -19.92 -36.76
CA ASP A 10 6.25 -21.18 -37.31
C ASP A 10 6.75 -21.37 -38.75
N CYS A 11 6.73 -22.61 -39.22
CA CYS A 11 7.09 -22.96 -40.59
C CYS A 11 5.97 -22.64 -41.58
N TYR A 12 6.35 -22.23 -42.79
CA TYR A 12 5.44 -21.97 -43.90
C TYR A 12 5.92 -22.70 -45.16
N THR A 13 4.99 -23.19 -45.96
CA THR A 13 5.27 -23.81 -47.28
C THR A 13 4.25 -23.28 -48.27
N MET A 14 4.71 -22.80 -49.42
CA MET A 14 3.87 -22.12 -50.43
C MET A 14 2.98 -21.01 -49.83
N GLY A 15 3.55 -20.23 -48.89
CA GLY A 15 2.85 -19.11 -48.23
C GLY A 15 1.78 -19.52 -47.21
N LYS A 16 1.59 -20.82 -46.94
CA LYS A 16 0.66 -21.32 -45.93
C LYS A 16 1.40 -21.86 -44.71
N LYS A 17 0.89 -21.57 -43.52
CA LYS A 17 1.43 -22.09 -42.25
C LYS A 17 1.29 -23.61 -42.23
N VAL A 18 2.37 -24.32 -41.95
CA VAL A 18 2.40 -25.79 -41.87
C VAL A 18 2.50 -26.23 -40.42
N LYS A 19 1.82 -27.35 -40.10
CA LYS A 19 1.93 -27.97 -38.78
C LYS A 19 3.26 -28.72 -38.68
N CYS A 20 4.29 -28.02 -38.23
CA CYS A 20 5.63 -28.54 -38.03
C CYS A 20 5.93 -28.73 -36.53
N PRO A 21 6.58 -29.85 -36.13
CA PRO A 21 6.99 -30.06 -34.74
C PRO A 21 8.14 -29.14 -34.33
N PHE A 22 8.97 -28.69 -35.27
CA PHE A 22 10.01 -27.69 -34.99
C PHE A 22 9.40 -26.39 -34.47
N LYS A 23 10.00 -25.86 -33.39
CA LYS A 23 9.61 -24.61 -32.74
C LYS A 23 10.81 -23.71 -32.58
N MET A 24 10.58 -22.44 -32.85
CA MET A 24 11.54 -21.39 -32.59
C MET A 24 10.83 -20.18 -31.98
N TYR A 25 11.49 -19.55 -31.02
CA TYR A 25 11.06 -18.24 -30.54
C TYR A 25 12.25 -17.37 -30.16
N LEU A 26 12.06 -16.06 -30.30
CA LEU A 26 12.95 -15.05 -29.76
C LEU A 26 12.46 -14.61 -28.39
N PHE A 27 13.40 -14.50 -27.45
CA PHE A 27 13.15 -13.98 -26.12
C PHE A 27 13.92 -12.69 -25.90
N LEU A 28 13.17 -11.58 -25.82
CA LEU A 28 13.70 -10.27 -25.49
C LEU A 28 13.75 -10.12 -23.98
N HIS A 29 14.96 -10.07 -23.43
CA HIS A 29 15.16 -9.97 -22.00
C HIS A 29 14.66 -8.60 -21.50
N PRO A 30 13.78 -8.55 -20.48
CA PRO A 30 13.19 -7.31 -19.99
C PRO A 30 14.17 -6.45 -19.17
N ASP A 31 15.43 -6.84 -19.11
CA ASP A 31 16.44 -6.33 -18.20
C ASP A 31 17.84 -6.25 -18.84
N THR A 32 17.97 -6.62 -20.11
CA THR A 32 19.22 -6.51 -20.88
C THR A 32 18.92 -6.06 -22.32
N GLN A 33 19.97 -5.70 -23.08
CA GLN A 33 19.86 -5.47 -24.53
C GLN A 33 20.07 -6.76 -25.35
N TYR A 34 20.20 -7.90 -24.68
CA TYR A 34 20.40 -9.19 -25.34
C TYR A 34 19.06 -9.81 -25.74
N CYS A 35 19.07 -10.49 -26.88
CA CYS A 35 17.99 -11.37 -27.32
C CYS A 35 18.52 -12.80 -27.30
N THR A 36 17.73 -13.73 -26.74
CA THR A 36 18.06 -15.16 -26.81
C THR A 36 17.16 -15.83 -27.84
N VAL A 37 17.79 -16.54 -28.77
CA VAL A 37 17.09 -17.39 -29.74
C VAL A 37 16.96 -18.79 -29.15
N PHE A 38 15.74 -19.30 -29.07
CA PHE A 38 15.48 -20.69 -28.72
C PHE A 38 15.02 -21.44 -29.96
N MET A 39 15.65 -22.58 -30.23
CA MET A 39 15.32 -23.50 -31.31
C MET A 39 15.15 -24.90 -30.72
N SER A 40 14.11 -25.61 -31.13
CA SER A 40 13.90 -27.01 -30.73
C SER A 40 14.83 -27.95 -31.50
N ASP A 41 15.20 -29.06 -30.89
CA ASP A 41 16.00 -30.12 -31.56
C ASP A 41 15.16 -31.02 -32.50
N ASP A 42 13.84 -30.82 -32.54
CA ASP A 42 12.93 -31.60 -33.40
C ASP A 42 13.22 -31.37 -34.89
N LYS A 43 13.15 -32.43 -35.70
CA LYS A 43 13.32 -32.30 -37.16
C LYS A 43 12.04 -31.74 -37.80
N HIS A 44 12.21 -30.92 -38.84
CA HIS A 44 11.08 -30.48 -39.66
C HIS A 44 10.34 -31.68 -40.28
N SER A 45 9.01 -31.64 -40.29
CA SER A 45 8.15 -32.69 -40.84
C SER A 45 7.71 -32.43 -42.28
N HIS A 46 8.39 -31.51 -42.98
CA HIS A 46 8.11 -31.12 -44.36
C HIS A 46 9.43 -31.05 -45.15
N GLU A 47 9.36 -31.32 -46.46
CA GLU A 47 10.53 -31.28 -47.34
C GLU A 47 11.12 -29.87 -47.44
N LYS A 48 12.45 -29.80 -47.53
CA LYS A 48 13.20 -28.55 -47.70
C LYS A 48 12.95 -28.04 -49.13
N GLN A 49 12.42 -26.83 -49.29
CA GLN A 49 12.40 -26.19 -50.62
C GLN A 49 13.78 -25.61 -50.93
N GLU A 50 14.25 -25.75 -52.18
CA GLU A 50 15.62 -25.39 -52.61
C GLU A 50 15.96 -23.89 -52.45
N ASP A 51 14.98 -23.01 -52.25
CA ASP A 51 15.21 -21.58 -51.97
C ASP A 51 15.47 -21.29 -50.46
N GLU A 52 15.37 -22.30 -49.60
CA GLU A 52 15.70 -22.25 -48.16
C GLU A 52 16.98 -23.06 -47.87
N ILE A 53 18.09 -22.72 -48.53
CA ILE A 53 19.40 -23.43 -48.48
C ILE A 53 20.03 -23.52 -47.07
N ASP A 54 19.40 -22.99 -46.03
CA ASP A 54 20.04 -22.86 -44.74
C ASP A 54 19.07 -23.22 -43.60
N CYS A 55 18.51 -24.42 -43.68
CA CYS A 55 17.65 -24.99 -42.64
C CYS A 55 18.44 -25.37 -41.37
N GLU A 56 19.76 -25.22 -41.38
CA GLU A 56 20.57 -25.29 -40.15
C GLU A 56 20.58 -23.94 -39.42
N HIS A 57 20.47 -22.80 -40.12
CA HIS A 57 20.53 -21.47 -39.52
C HIS A 57 19.47 -20.51 -40.09
N LEU A 58 18.32 -20.40 -39.40
CA LEU A 58 17.32 -19.32 -39.46
C LEU A 58 16.80 -18.92 -40.86
N SER A 59 15.48 -18.98 -41.08
CA SER A 59 14.90 -18.53 -42.36
C SER A 59 15.28 -17.09 -42.70
N LYS A 60 15.40 -16.76 -43.99
CA LYS A 60 15.80 -15.41 -44.46
C LYS A 60 14.94 -14.30 -43.85
N THR A 61 13.65 -14.56 -43.68
CA THR A 61 12.70 -13.65 -43.01
C THR A 61 13.06 -13.41 -41.54
N VAL A 62 13.49 -14.45 -40.83
CA VAL A 62 13.87 -14.35 -39.42
C VAL A 62 15.23 -13.67 -39.27
N ARG A 63 16.20 -13.98 -40.14
CA ARG A 63 17.47 -13.25 -40.22
C ARG A 63 17.25 -11.77 -40.48
N ASN A 64 16.40 -11.43 -41.45
CA ASN A 64 16.06 -10.04 -41.74
C ASN A 64 15.34 -9.36 -40.58
N GLU A 65 14.52 -10.06 -39.80
CA GLU A 65 13.86 -9.49 -38.61
C GLU A 65 14.84 -9.30 -37.44
N ILE A 66 15.78 -10.24 -37.23
CA ILE A 66 16.88 -10.09 -36.25
C ILE A 66 17.77 -8.92 -36.66
N ILE A 67 18.18 -8.85 -37.93
CA ILE A 67 18.93 -7.74 -38.50
C ILE A 67 18.13 -6.44 -38.37
N ARG A 68 16.82 -6.42 -38.62
CA ARG A 68 15.98 -5.23 -38.41
C ARG A 68 15.92 -4.79 -36.95
N ILE A 69 15.99 -5.71 -35.98
CA ILE A 69 16.02 -5.40 -34.55
C ILE A 69 17.39 -4.82 -34.13
N PHE A 70 18.48 -5.23 -34.78
CA PHE A 70 19.86 -4.86 -34.40
C PHE A 70 20.48 -3.74 -35.25
N GLU A 71 20.21 -3.65 -36.55
CA GLU A 71 20.77 -2.64 -37.48
C GLU A 71 19.94 -1.35 -37.55
N ASN A 72 18.62 -1.41 -37.31
CA ASN A 72 17.86 -0.19 -37.06
C ASN A 72 18.00 0.15 -35.57
N GLU A 73 18.96 1.03 -35.30
CA GLU A 73 19.12 1.71 -34.02
C GLU A 73 17.75 2.05 -33.40
N THR A 74 17.62 1.74 -32.10
CA THR A 74 16.47 2.00 -31.21
C THR A 74 15.42 0.90 -31.07
N HIS A 75 15.83 -0.29 -30.60
CA HIS A 75 15.06 -0.83 -29.48
C HIS A 75 15.30 0.07 -28.25
N GLN A 76 14.56 1.19 -28.21
CA GLN A 76 14.55 2.08 -27.05
C GLN A 76 14.14 1.21 -25.85
N ALA A 77 15.08 1.04 -24.92
CA ALA A 77 14.81 0.36 -23.67
C ALA A 77 13.56 1.00 -23.06
N THR A 78 12.56 0.18 -22.78
CA THR A 78 11.33 0.66 -22.14
C THR A 78 11.68 1.34 -20.82
N SER A 79 10.84 2.25 -20.35
CA SER A 79 11.06 2.92 -19.05
C SER A 79 11.24 1.91 -17.90
N ILE A 80 10.63 0.73 -18.00
CA ILE A 80 10.76 -0.37 -17.04
C ILE A 80 12.15 -1.02 -17.14
N GLN A 81 12.64 -1.31 -18.35
CA GLN A 81 14.00 -1.81 -18.59
C GLN A 81 15.05 -0.86 -18.02
N ILE A 82 14.94 0.44 -18.33
CA ILE A 82 15.84 1.48 -17.81
C ILE A 82 15.78 1.55 -16.28
N TYR A 83 14.57 1.55 -15.71
CA TYR A 83 14.39 1.56 -14.26
C TYR A 83 15.06 0.34 -13.60
N ASN A 84 14.81 -0.87 -14.10
CA ASN A 84 15.37 -2.10 -13.57
C ASN A 84 16.89 -2.14 -13.67
N LEU A 85 17.46 -1.67 -14.79
CA LEU A 85 18.90 -1.56 -14.99
C LEU A 85 19.52 -0.60 -13.96
N ILE A 86 18.91 0.58 -13.77
CA ILE A 86 19.35 1.55 -12.75
C ILE A 86 19.27 0.95 -11.34
N GLN A 87 18.20 0.21 -11.00
CA GLN A 87 18.08 -0.42 -9.68
C GLN A 87 19.15 -1.48 -9.43
N ARG A 88 19.50 -2.28 -10.45
CA ARG A 88 20.61 -3.25 -10.34
C ARG A 88 21.96 -2.58 -10.20
N TYR A 89 22.23 -1.59 -11.04
CA TYR A 89 23.44 -0.80 -10.94
C TYR A 89 23.58 -0.22 -9.53
N LYS A 90 22.49 0.35 -8.99
CA LYS A 90 22.47 0.87 -7.62
C LYS A 90 22.72 -0.23 -6.58
N LYS A 91 22.07 -1.38 -6.73
CA LYS A 91 22.24 -2.51 -5.82
C LYS A 91 23.65 -3.09 -5.83
N SER A 92 24.29 -3.14 -7.00
CA SER A 92 25.64 -3.65 -7.18
C SER A 92 26.70 -2.70 -6.62
N ASN A 93 26.53 -1.39 -6.78
CA ASN A 93 27.53 -0.40 -6.38
C ASN A 93 27.33 0.15 -4.96
N TYR A 94 26.08 0.25 -4.49
CA TYR A 94 25.73 0.88 -3.22
C TYR A 94 25.03 -0.07 -2.23
N GLY A 95 24.85 -1.34 -2.61
CA GLY A 95 24.19 -2.34 -1.75
C GLY A 95 22.65 -2.24 -1.75
N PRO A 96 21.98 -2.94 -0.82
CA PRO A 96 20.52 -2.98 -0.77
C PRO A 96 19.92 -1.58 -0.56
N ALA A 97 18.74 -1.34 -1.13
CA ALA A 97 18.01 -0.08 -0.96
C ALA A 97 17.57 0.22 0.49
N ASN A 98 17.71 -0.76 1.38
CA ASN A 98 17.32 -0.68 2.77
C ASN A 98 18.59 -0.52 3.62
N MET A 99 18.54 0.38 4.59
CA MET A 99 19.61 0.64 5.55
C MET A 99 19.02 0.53 6.95
N THR A 100 19.68 -0.22 7.84
CA THR A 100 19.33 -0.25 9.26
C THR A 100 19.74 1.05 9.94
N LEU A 101 19.19 1.34 11.13
CA LEU A 101 19.61 2.53 11.89
C LEU A 101 21.11 2.51 12.20
N ASN A 102 21.68 1.34 12.53
CA ASN A 102 23.13 1.21 12.76
C ASN A 102 23.94 1.48 11.49
N GLN A 103 23.51 0.94 10.34
CA GLN A 103 24.18 1.23 9.06
C GLN A 103 24.10 2.71 8.69
N LEU A 104 22.99 3.40 9.03
CA LEU A 104 22.86 4.84 8.84
C LEU A 104 23.81 5.62 9.75
N ILE A 105 23.97 5.19 11.00
CA ILE A 105 24.91 5.78 11.95
C ILE A 105 26.34 5.63 11.44
N ASP A 106 26.72 4.43 11.01
CA ASP A 106 28.04 4.15 10.45
C ASP A 106 28.30 5.01 9.21
N TYR A 107 27.30 5.13 8.33
CA TYR A 107 27.35 6.00 7.16
C TYR A 107 27.56 7.48 7.55
N CYS A 108 26.78 8.01 8.50
CA CYS A 108 26.93 9.39 8.96
C CYS A 108 28.30 9.65 9.61
N ASN A 109 28.78 8.71 10.41
CA ASN A 109 30.10 8.82 11.05
C ASN A 109 31.24 8.80 10.04
N ALA A 110 31.14 8.01 8.96
CA ALA A 110 32.14 7.97 7.91
C ALA A 110 32.25 9.29 7.12
N HIS A 111 31.19 10.09 7.09
CA HIS A 111 31.09 11.34 6.33
C HIS A 111 31.10 12.60 7.22
N ILE A 112 31.63 12.49 8.45
CA ILE A 112 31.66 13.58 9.42
C ILE A 112 32.73 14.65 9.12
N ASN A 113 33.79 14.25 8.42
CA ASN A 113 34.91 15.13 8.10
C ASN A 113 34.65 15.83 6.76
N LEU A 114 35.12 17.07 6.63
CA LEU A 114 35.03 17.81 5.39
C LEU A 114 35.83 17.04 4.32
N PRO A 115 35.20 16.61 3.21
CA PRO A 115 35.90 15.87 2.17
C PRO A 115 36.79 16.81 1.34
N ASP A 116 37.89 16.27 0.83
CA ASP A 116 38.74 16.99 -0.12
C ASP A 116 38.06 17.13 -1.50
N ASN A 117 37.19 16.18 -1.84
CA ASN A 117 36.36 16.21 -3.03
C ASN A 117 34.99 16.84 -2.75
N LEU A 118 34.67 17.94 -3.44
CA LEU A 118 33.39 18.64 -3.28
C LEU A 118 32.17 17.81 -3.74
N ASP A 119 32.38 16.73 -4.51
CA ASP A 119 31.33 15.80 -4.92
C ASP A 119 31.04 14.71 -3.86
N GLU A 120 31.83 14.64 -2.79
CA GLU A 120 31.61 13.71 -1.69
C GLU A 120 30.63 14.28 -0.66
N VAL A 121 29.92 13.36 0.00
CA VAL A 121 28.90 13.74 0.98
C VAL A 121 29.59 14.21 2.27
N PHE A 122 29.23 15.39 2.75
CA PHE A 122 29.61 15.90 4.05
C PHE A 122 28.39 15.96 4.97
N ILE A 123 28.48 15.37 6.17
CA ILE A 123 27.40 15.31 7.16
C ILE A 123 27.93 15.83 8.50
N PRO A 124 27.71 17.11 8.84
CA PRO A 124 28.22 17.63 10.09
C PRO A 124 27.55 16.93 11.28
N LYS A 125 28.36 16.54 12.26
CA LYS A 125 27.94 15.78 13.45
C LYS A 125 26.68 16.34 14.12
N THR A 126 26.65 17.66 14.25
CA THR A 126 25.58 18.42 14.90
C THR A 126 24.21 18.21 14.26
N TYR A 127 24.14 17.84 12.98
CA TYR A 127 22.86 17.60 12.28
C TYR A 127 22.21 16.27 12.66
N PHE A 128 23.00 15.23 12.94
CA PHE A 128 22.45 13.89 13.12
C PHE A 128 22.54 13.37 14.55
N GLU A 129 23.50 13.84 15.36
CA GLU A 129 23.74 13.29 16.70
C GLU A 129 22.49 13.37 17.60
N ALA A 130 21.86 14.55 17.68
CA ALA A 130 20.63 14.72 18.48
C ALA A 130 19.47 13.84 17.97
N SER A 131 19.29 13.74 16.64
CA SER A 131 18.22 12.94 16.05
C SER A 131 18.44 11.43 16.21
N ILE A 132 19.70 10.99 16.15
CA ILE A 132 20.08 9.59 16.39
C ILE A 132 19.93 9.24 17.86
N THR A 133 20.37 10.09 18.78
CA THR A 133 20.20 9.88 20.23
C THR A 133 18.72 9.75 20.55
N GLU A 134 17.90 10.69 20.05
CA GLU A 134 16.44 10.63 20.19
C GLU A 134 15.85 9.32 19.66
N ALA A 135 16.31 8.84 18.49
CA ALA A 135 15.85 7.58 17.89
C ALA A 135 16.31 6.33 18.66
N LYS A 136 17.49 6.36 19.29
CA LYS A 136 18.02 5.25 20.10
C LYS A 136 17.36 5.16 21.47
N GLU A 137 17.12 6.31 22.09
CA GLU A 137 16.52 6.39 23.43
C GLU A 137 15.01 6.16 23.39
N PHE A 138 14.39 6.25 22.22
CA PHE A 138 12.96 5.98 22.09
C PHE A 138 12.68 4.48 22.14
N ASP A 139 12.33 4.00 23.33
CA ASP A 139 11.84 2.63 23.53
C ASP A 139 10.44 2.47 22.94
N PHE A 140 10.37 1.89 21.74
CA PHE A 140 9.11 1.65 21.04
C PHE A 140 8.55 0.27 21.45
N CYS A 141 7.74 0.25 22.50
CA CYS A 141 7.04 -0.94 23.00
C CYS A 141 5.50 -0.85 22.83
N PRO A 142 4.97 -0.93 21.59
CA PRO A 142 3.55 -0.75 21.27
C PRO A 142 2.69 -1.91 21.77
N ASN A 143 1.96 -1.72 22.86
CA ASN A 143 1.13 -2.75 23.47
C ASN A 143 -0.15 -3.12 22.68
N LYS A 144 -0.49 -2.38 21.62
CA LYS A 144 -1.68 -2.61 20.79
C LYS A 144 -1.36 -2.43 19.31
N LEU A 145 -1.88 -3.33 18.47
CA LEU A 145 -1.76 -3.27 17.01
C LEU A 145 -3.14 -3.17 16.36
N VAL A 146 -3.51 -1.98 15.89
CA VAL A 146 -4.73 -1.75 15.10
C VAL A 146 -4.39 -1.83 13.60
N ALA A 147 -4.87 -2.85 12.89
CA ALA A 147 -4.65 -3.00 11.45
C ALA A 147 -5.72 -3.90 10.80
N ASP A 148 -5.68 -4.10 9.49
CA ASP A 148 -6.55 -5.05 8.79
C ASP A 148 -6.37 -6.51 9.29
N ALA A 149 -7.22 -7.44 8.85
CA ALA A 149 -7.14 -8.84 9.27
C ALA A 149 -6.08 -9.66 8.50
N ALA A 150 -4.98 -9.05 8.04
CA ALA A 150 -3.93 -9.77 7.34
C ALA A 150 -2.91 -10.41 8.33
N PRO A 151 -2.68 -11.74 8.25
CA PRO A 151 -1.67 -12.42 9.09
C PRO A 151 -0.26 -11.89 8.90
N ALA A 152 0.08 -11.45 7.69
CA ALA A 152 1.39 -10.89 7.38
C ALA A 152 1.73 -9.65 8.23
N ILE A 153 0.74 -8.84 8.60
CA ILE A 153 0.97 -7.67 9.47
C ILE A 153 1.31 -8.12 10.88
N THR A 154 0.55 -9.07 11.44
CA THR A 154 0.81 -9.62 12.78
C THR A 154 2.21 -10.26 12.84
N ASN A 155 2.58 -11.03 11.82
CA ASN A 155 3.89 -11.68 11.72
C ASN A 155 5.02 -10.65 11.63
N GLY A 156 4.85 -9.64 10.78
CA GLY A 156 5.83 -8.55 10.65
C GLY A 156 5.99 -7.76 11.96
N PHE A 157 4.89 -7.42 12.62
CA PHE A 157 4.90 -6.70 13.89
C PHE A 157 5.57 -7.51 15.00
N THR A 158 5.23 -8.80 15.12
CA THR A 158 5.85 -9.71 16.10
C THR A 158 7.35 -9.82 15.86
N LYS A 159 7.78 -9.94 14.60
CA LYS A 159 9.21 -10.00 14.24
C LYS A 159 9.98 -8.74 14.61
N VAL A 160 9.35 -7.57 14.50
CA VAL A 160 10.00 -6.27 14.75
C VAL A 160 10.06 -5.94 16.23
N PHE A 161 8.93 -6.07 16.95
CA PHE A 161 8.83 -5.61 18.34
C PHE A 161 9.07 -6.72 19.36
N ASN A 162 8.85 -7.98 18.98
CA ASN A 162 9.17 -9.17 19.78
C ASN A 162 8.74 -9.09 21.26
N HIS A 163 7.58 -8.48 21.54
CA HIS A 163 7.01 -8.40 22.87
C HIS A 163 5.49 -8.65 22.81
N PRO A 164 4.82 -8.95 23.94
CA PRO A 164 3.38 -9.16 23.97
C PRO A 164 2.61 -7.89 23.56
N PHE A 165 1.60 -8.05 22.70
CA PHE A 165 0.70 -6.97 22.30
C PHE A 165 -0.72 -7.50 22.08
N SER A 166 -1.72 -6.62 22.20
CA SER A 166 -3.10 -6.93 21.83
C SER A 166 -3.33 -6.61 20.36
N ARG A 167 -3.72 -7.62 19.57
CA ARG A 167 -4.19 -7.42 18.21
C ARG A 167 -5.60 -6.82 18.26
N VAL A 168 -5.80 -5.71 17.55
CA VAL A 168 -7.10 -5.09 17.31
C VAL A 168 -7.33 -5.10 15.81
N ILE A 169 -8.41 -5.70 15.36
CA ILE A 169 -8.77 -5.70 13.95
C ILE A 169 -9.49 -4.39 13.64
N CYS A 170 -9.09 -3.75 12.55
CA CYS A 170 -9.62 -2.46 12.15
C CYS A 170 -11.12 -2.57 11.81
N TRP A 171 -11.97 -2.04 12.69
CA TRP A 171 -13.43 -2.02 12.54
C TRP A 171 -13.88 -1.56 11.15
N ALA A 172 -13.28 -0.48 10.62
CA ALA A 172 -13.60 0.03 9.28
C ALA A 172 -13.38 -1.00 8.16
N HIS A 173 -12.30 -1.78 8.22
CA HIS A 173 -12.03 -2.84 7.24
C HIS A 173 -12.99 -4.01 7.43
N VAL A 174 -13.30 -4.38 8.68
CA VAL A 174 -14.27 -5.42 8.99
C VAL A 174 -15.64 -5.08 8.43
N ILE A 175 -16.13 -3.86 8.68
CA ILE A 175 -17.43 -3.39 8.22
C ILE A 175 -17.53 -3.37 6.69
N ARG A 176 -16.47 -2.94 5.98
CA ARG A 176 -16.43 -3.01 4.51
C ARG A 176 -16.51 -4.44 4.00
N ASN A 177 -15.78 -5.37 4.62
CA ASN A 177 -15.81 -6.79 4.24
C ASN A 177 -17.16 -7.43 4.53
N ILE A 178 -17.77 -7.08 5.67
CA ILE A 178 -19.13 -7.49 6.01
C ILE A 178 -20.12 -6.97 4.97
N ASP A 179 -20.07 -5.68 4.63
CA ASP A 179 -20.95 -5.08 3.61
C ASP A 179 -20.82 -5.76 2.25
N SER A 180 -19.59 -6.05 1.82
CA SER A 180 -19.33 -6.74 0.56
C SER A 180 -19.96 -8.14 0.52
N ASN A 181 -20.00 -8.83 1.67
CA ASN A 181 -20.63 -10.16 1.78
C ASN A 181 -22.12 -10.11 2.07
N LEU A 182 -22.62 -9.03 2.69
CA LEU A 182 -24.04 -8.82 2.93
C LEU A 182 -24.83 -8.64 1.63
N ILE A 183 -24.18 -8.23 0.54
CA ILE A 183 -24.79 -8.14 -0.80
C ILE A 183 -25.35 -9.49 -1.28
N THR A 184 -24.86 -10.63 -0.77
CA THR A 184 -25.43 -11.95 -1.11
C THR A 184 -26.88 -12.13 -0.63
N ILE A 185 -27.33 -11.28 0.29
CA ILE A 185 -28.72 -11.21 0.74
C ILE A 185 -29.44 -10.18 -0.14
N ASN A 186 -30.25 -10.71 -1.07
CA ASN A 186 -30.99 -9.90 -2.05
C ASN A 186 -32.05 -8.99 -1.40
N ASP A 187 -32.56 -9.35 -0.23
CA ASP A 187 -33.54 -8.60 0.54
C ASP A 187 -32.87 -7.40 1.27
N GLU A 188 -33.11 -6.19 0.77
CA GLU A 188 -32.51 -4.95 1.27
C GLU A 188 -32.93 -4.58 2.70
N PRO A 189 -34.23 -4.61 3.07
CA PRO A 189 -34.67 -4.51 4.46
C PRO A 189 -33.99 -5.52 5.39
N MET A 190 -33.85 -6.78 4.95
CA MET A 190 -33.17 -7.82 5.74
C MET A 190 -31.69 -7.49 5.93
N ARG A 191 -31.00 -7.09 4.85
CA ARG A 191 -29.59 -6.70 4.88
C ARG A 191 -29.34 -5.56 5.86
N LYS A 192 -30.17 -4.52 5.82
CA LYS A 192 -30.13 -3.40 6.78
C LYS A 192 -30.37 -3.88 8.21
N SER A 193 -31.34 -4.77 8.42
CA SER A 193 -31.63 -5.34 9.74
C SER A 193 -30.44 -6.12 10.31
N ILE A 194 -29.81 -6.97 9.51
CA ILE A 194 -28.63 -7.76 9.92
C ILE A 194 -27.44 -6.85 10.19
N ARG A 195 -27.17 -5.88 9.30
CA ARG A 195 -26.12 -4.88 9.50
C ARG A 195 -26.29 -4.13 10.83
N ASN A 196 -27.51 -3.68 11.11
CA ASN A 196 -27.82 -2.99 12.37
C ASN A 196 -27.65 -3.90 13.59
N GLN A 197 -27.96 -5.21 13.46
CA GLN A 197 -27.70 -6.18 14.53
C GLN A 197 -26.20 -6.35 14.78
N ILE A 198 -25.38 -6.44 13.74
CA ILE A 198 -23.92 -6.55 13.86
C ILE A 198 -23.32 -5.30 14.53
N ILE A 199 -23.75 -4.11 14.11
CA ILE A 199 -23.24 -2.85 14.68
C ILE A 199 -23.65 -2.69 16.16
N ARG A 200 -24.85 -3.15 16.54
CA ARG A 200 -25.37 -3.03 17.91
C ARG A 200 -24.94 -4.18 18.84
N SER A 201 -24.77 -5.38 18.31
CA SER A 201 -24.45 -6.58 19.09
C SER A 201 -22.95 -6.74 19.15
N ILE A 202 -22.36 -6.14 20.18
CA ILE A 202 -20.91 -5.96 20.32
C ILE A 202 -20.09 -7.26 20.42
N SER A 203 -20.67 -8.44 20.62
CA SER A 203 -19.87 -9.69 20.60
C SER A 203 -20.69 -10.98 20.65
N ASN A 204 -21.97 -10.92 20.99
CA ASN A 204 -22.79 -12.10 21.16
C ASN A 204 -24.17 -11.80 20.61
N ASN A 205 -24.51 -12.35 19.44
CA ASN A 205 -25.82 -12.93 19.19
C ASN A 205 -25.89 -13.53 17.78
N LYS A 206 -26.37 -14.76 17.74
CA LYS A 206 -26.70 -15.52 16.53
C LYS A 206 -27.50 -14.62 15.59
N ILE A 207 -26.89 -14.19 14.49
CA ILE A 207 -27.61 -13.54 13.38
C ILE A 207 -28.79 -14.46 13.06
N GLY A 208 -30.00 -13.91 13.20
CA GLY A 208 -31.20 -14.67 13.55
C GLY A 208 -31.41 -15.96 12.75
N LYS A 209 -31.97 -16.99 13.41
CA LYS A 209 -32.43 -18.27 12.84
C LYS A 209 -33.59 -18.07 11.85
N LYS A 210 -33.43 -17.22 10.84
CA LYS A 210 -34.40 -17.05 9.77
C LYS A 210 -34.14 -18.14 8.73
N ASN A 211 -35.22 -18.72 8.24
CA ASN A 211 -35.17 -19.82 7.28
C ASN A 211 -34.93 -19.28 5.85
N ASN A 212 -33.87 -18.50 5.68
CA ASN A 212 -33.44 -17.95 4.40
C ASN A 212 -32.02 -18.42 4.11
N GLU A 213 -31.82 -19.07 2.98
CA GLU A 213 -30.54 -19.69 2.62
C GLU A 213 -29.41 -18.68 2.50
N SER A 214 -29.66 -17.51 1.89
CA SER A 214 -28.67 -16.43 1.81
C SER A 214 -28.22 -15.93 3.18
N VAL A 215 -29.14 -15.88 4.15
CA VAL A 215 -28.85 -15.50 5.54
C VAL A 215 -28.01 -16.58 6.23
N LYS A 216 -28.28 -17.87 5.98
CA LYS A 216 -27.46 -18.97 6.52
C LYS A 216 -26.03 -18.94 5.98
N VAL A 217 -25.88 -18.74 4.66
CA VAL A 217 -24.57 -18.62 4.00
C VAL A 217 -23.78 -17.45 4.60
N PHE A 218 -24.39 -16.27 4.68
CA PHE A 218 -23.75 -15.10 5.30
C PHE A 218 -23.42 -15.33 6.77
N SER A 219 -24.33 -15.93 7.55
CA SER A 219 -24.11 -16.20 8.97
C SER A 219 -22.95 -17.17 9.20
N LYS A 220 -22.82 -18.20 8.35
CA LYS A 220 -21.68 -19.11 8.37
C LYS A 220 -20.38 -18.35 8.11
N TYR A 221 -20.31 -17.58 7.03
CA TYR A 221 -19.16 -16.72 6.74
C TYR A 221 -18.80 -15.81 7.92
N PHE A 222 -19.80 -15.14 8.50
CA PHE A 222 -19.57 -14.19 9.58
C PHE A 222 -19.01 -14.87 10.83
N ASN A 223 -19.55 -16.02 11.21
CA ASN A 223 -19.04 -16.80 12.34
C ASN A 223 -17.62 -17.32 12.07
N ASP A 224 -17.40 -17.93 10.89
CA ASP A 224 -16.13 -18.57 10.54
C ASP A 224 -14.98 -17.56 10.41
N VAL A 225 -15.27 -16.33 9.96
CA VAL A 225 -14.24 -15.32 9.71
C VAL A 225 -14.09 -14.34 10.87
N TRP A 226 -15.19 -13.76 11.37
CA TRP A 226 -15.16 -12.60 12.27
C TRP A 226 -15.46 -12.93 13.74
N LEU A 227 -15.95 -14.13 14.03
CA LEU A 227 -16.10 -14.65 15.40
C LEU A 227 -15.12 -15.80 15.69
N SER A 228 -14.13 -16.00 14.82
CA SER A 228 -13.02 -16.91 15.09
C SER A 228 -12.02 -16.31 16.07
N ASP A 229 -11.29 -17.17 16.78
CA ASP A 229 -10.23 -16.78 17.72
C ASP A 229 -9.14 -15.88 17.10
N SER A 230 -9.03 -15.87 15.76
CA SER A 230 -8.02 -15.09 15.05
C SER A 230 -8.43 -13.64 14.79
N ASN A 231 -9.73 -13.32 14.82
CA ASN A 231 -10.26 -12.06 14.33
C ASN A 231 -11.33 -11.43 15.22
N ASP A 232 -11.72 -12.03 16.35
CA ASP A 232 -12.79 -11.56 17.25
C ASP A 232 -12.58 -10.15 17.84
N ALA A 233 -11.36 -9.64 17.76
CA ALA A 233 -10.91 -8.35 18.27
C ALA A 233 -11.27 -7.11 17.41
N TRP A 234 -12.45 -7.06 16.79
CA TRP A 234 -12.83 -5.98 15.83
C TRP A 234 -13.89 -4.99 16.32
N TYR A 235 -14.60 -5.31 17.40
CA TYR A 235 -15.72 -4.50 17.89
C TYR A 235 -15.26 -3.27 18.68
N GLU A 236 -16.07 -2.21 18.69
CA GLU A 236 -15.66 -0.89 19.19
C GLU A 236 -15.26 -0.87 20.67
N SER A 237 -15.87 -1.71 21.51
CA SER A 237 -15.51 -1.80 22.93
C SER A 237 -14.32 -2.72 23.23
N TYR A 238 -13.77 -3.45 22.25
CA TYR A 238 -12.62 -4.34 22.45
C TYR A 238 -11.39 -3.57 22.91
N SER A 239 -11.16 -2.41 22.29
CA SER A 239 -10.08 -1.51 22.66
C SER A 239 -10.62 -0.10 22.82
N LEU A 240 -10.96 0.24 24.07
CA LEU A 240 -11.32 1.60 24.43
C LEU A 240 -10.17 2.56 24.06
N ARG A 241 -10.56 3.75 23.56
CA ARG A 241 -9.67 4.85 23.17
C ARG A 241 -8.80 4.59 21.94
N THR A 242 -9.03 3.51 21.19
CA THR A 242 -8.42 3.37 19.84
C THR A 242 -9.36 3.90 18.75
N PRO A 243 -8.82 4.43 17.64
CA PRO A 243 -9.66 4.91 16.55
C PRO A 243 -10.50 3.78 15.95
N SER A 244 -11.82 3.92 15.99
CA SER A 244 -12.78 2.95 15.43
C SER A 244 -13.24 3.34 14.02
N THR A 245 -13.19 4.62 13.67
CA THR A 245 -13.69 5.10 12.38
C THR A 245 -12.62 5.14 11.29
N ASN A 246 -13.04 4.82 10.07
CA ASN A 246 -12.20 4.91 8.89
C ASN A 246 -11.57 6.29 8.73
N ASN A 247 -12.36 7.34 8.91
CA ASN A 247 -11.92 8.71 8.75
C ASN A 247 -10.79 9.04 9.73
N ALA A 248 -10.82 8.54 10.96
CA ALA A 248 -9.76 8.78 11.93
C ALA A 248 -8.46 8.07 11.53
N LEU A 249 -8.51 6.80 11.12
CA LEU A 249 -7.32 6.04 10.71
C LEU A 249 -6.74 6.54 9.39
N GLU A 250 -7.57 6.71 8.36
CA GLU A 250 -7.12 7.18 7.05
C GLU A 250 -6.68 8.64 7.08
N SER A 251 -7.36 9.52 7.83
CA SER A 251 -6.92 10.91 7.99
C SER A 251 -5.59 10.96 8.72
N THR A 252 -5.43 10.22 9.82
CA THR A 252 -4.16 10.19 10.56
C THR A 252 -3.03 9.65 9.68
N ASN A 253 -3.25 8.53 8.98
CA ASN A 253 -2.27 7.97 8.05
C ASN A 253 -1.93 8.94 6.92
N ARG A 254 -2.92 9.65 6.39
CA ARG A 254 -2.72 10.66 5.37
C ARG A 254 -1.91 11.83 5.91
N ILE A 255 -2.22 12.36 7.08
CA ILE A 255 -1.46 13.46 7.70
C ILE A 255 -0.02 13.01 7.95
N ILE A 256 0.21 11.82 8.51
CA ILE A 256 1.57 11.28 8.70
C ILE A 256 2.29 11.19 7.35
N LYS A 257 1.64 10.64 6.31
CA LYS A 257 2.24 10.56 4.97
C LYS A 257 2.55 11.94 4.39
N ASP A 258 1.62 12.87 4.46
CA ASP A 258 1.75 14.21 3.90
C ASP A 258 2.82 15.02 4.65
N GLU A 259 2.88 14.91 5.98
CA GLU A 259 3.82 15.66 6.83
C GLU A 259 5.22 15.02 6.91
N ALA A 260 5.32 13.69 6.90
CA ALA A 260 6.56 12.95 7.17
C ALA A 260 7.20 12.34 5.93
N THR A 261 6.42 11.88 4.95
CA THR A 261 7.03 11.25 3.75
C THR A 261 7.34 12.26 2.66
N PHE A 262 6.74 13.46 2.70
CA PHE A 262 6.84 14.55 1.71
C PHE A 262 6.66 14.13 0.23
N ARG A 263 6.36 12.85 -0.02
CA ARG A 263 6.46 12.15 -1.30
C ARG A 263 7.73 12.52 -2.11
N LYS A 264 8.82 12.86 -1.42
CA LYS A 264 10.06 13.38 -2.00
C LYS A 264 11.26 12.72 -1.33
N ARG A 265 12.37 12.63 -2.07
CA ARG A 265 13.66 12.24 -1.48
C ARG A 265 14.14 13.37 -0.59
N LEU A 266 14.54 13.05 0.63
CA LEU A 266 15.09 13.99 1.60
C LEU A 266 16.62 13.88 1.61
N SER A 267 17.30 14.98 1.90
CA SER A 267 18.71 14.92 2.32
C SER A 267 18.81 14.11 3.62
N VAL A 268 19.98 13.58 3.95
CA VAL A 268 20.17 12.81 5.20
C VAL A 268 19.80 13.67 6.42
N SER A 269 20.19 14.93 6.42
CA SER A 269 19.84 15.91 7.45
C SER A 269 18.32 16.09 7.60
N ASP A 270 17.62 16.35 6.49
CA ASP A 270 16.17 16.53 6.50
C ASP A 270 15.43 15.25 6.90
N PHE A 271 15.93 14.09 6.47
CA PHE A 271 15.37 12.79 6.85
C PHE A 271 15.45 12.59 8.36
N LEU A 272 16.63 12.81 8.95
CA LEU A 272 16.85 12.64 10.38
C LEU A 272 16.01 13.61 11.20
N ASN A 273 15.95 14.88 10.77
CA ASN A 273 15.09 15.88 11.39
C ASN A 273 13.60 15.49 11.30
N MET A 274 13.16 14.98 10.14
CA MET A 274 11.80 14.48 9.96
C MET A 274 11.49 13.31 10.90
N VAL A 275 12.40 12.33 11.01
CA VAL A 275 12.22 11.19 11.90
C VAL A 275 12.15 11.63 13.36
N SER A 276 13.10 12.44 13.83
CA SER A 276 13.15 12.86 15.23
C SER A 276 12.00 13.80 15.61
N THR A 277 11.77 14.86 14.86
CA THR A 277 10.81 15.91 15.24
C THR A 277 9.37 15.58 14.86
N LYS A 278 9.13 14.96 13.70
CA LYS A 278 7.78 14.70 13.24
C LYS A 278 7.30 13.32 13.68
N LEU A 279 8.04 12.26 13.35
CA LEU A 279 7.57 10.89 13.62
C LEU A 279 7.72 10.51 15.10
N LEU A 280 8.92 10.66 15.67
CA LEU A 280 9.17 10.24 17.05
C LEU A 280 8.57 11.24 18.04
N LYS A 281 8.95 12.53 17.96
CA LYS A 281 8.44 13.51 18.92
C LYS A 281 6.93 13.74 18.78
N ARG A 282 6.45 14.25 17.64
CA ARG A 282 5.03 14.63 17.49
C ARG A 282 4.07 13.44 17.42
N TRP A 283 4.39 12.39 16.66
CA TRP A 283 3.47 11.26 16.49
C TRP A 283 3.59 10.19 17.57
N SER A 284 4.72 10.11 18.30
CA SER A 284 4.94 9.07 19.31
C SER A 284 5.05 9.63 20.73
N LYS A 285 5.99 10.56 21.02
CA LYS A 285 6.21 11.12 22.36
C LYS A 285 5.06 11.99 22.82
N GLU A 286 4.75 13.05 22.08
CA GLU A 286 3.74 14.06 22.46
C GLU A 286 2.34 13.45 22.59
N ARG A 287 2.07 12.28 22.01
CA ARG A 287 0.78 11.58 22.14
C ARG A 287 0.78 10.50 23.21
N SER A 288 1.92 10.22 23.85
CA SER A 288 2.05 9.27 24.94
C SER A 288 1.51 9.85 26.23
N VAL A 289 0.78 9.05 27.00
CA VAL A 289 0.26 9.45 28.33
C VAL A 289 1.37 9.76 29.34
N ASN A 290 2.59 9.29 29.08
CA ASN A 290 3.76 9.51 29.94
C ASN A 290 4.54 10.78 29.60
N TYR A 291 4.10 11.54 28.59
CA TYR A 291 4.74 12.80 28.21
C TYR A 291 4.28 13.95 29.12
N THR A 292 5.15 14.93 29.37
CA THR A 292 4.90 16.02 30.31
C THR A 292 3.68 16.88 29.94
N ASP A 293 3.40 17.04 28.65
CA ASP A 293 2.25 17.77 28.13
C ASP A 293 1.63 17.03 26.92
N PRO A 294 0.83 15.98 27.17
CA PRO A 294 0.41 15.07 26.13
C PRO A 294 -0.74 15.66 25.28
N ILE A 295 -0.59 15.56 23.95
CA ILE A 295 -1.65 15.83 22.97
C ILE A 295 -2.73 14.76 23.12
N HIS A 296 -3.76 15.09 23.88
CA HIS A 296 -4.91 14.22 24.06
C HIS A 296 -5.76 14.10 22.80
N PHE A 297 -6.33 12.92 22.60
CA PHE A 297 -7.42 12.75 21.64
C PHE A 297 -8.63 13.58 22.11
N LYS A 298 -9.22 14.38 21.21
CA LYS A 298 -10.48 15.04 21.48
C LYS A 298 -11.60 14.00 21.46
N PHE A 299 -12.26 13.81 22.60
CA PHE A 299 -13.37 12.86 22.75
C PHE A 299 -14.74 13.45 22.37
N ALA A 300 -14.82 14.77 22.29
CA ALA A 300 -15.98 15.50 21.82
C ALA A 300 -15.59 16.40 20.65
N ALA A 301 -16.51 16.60 19.71
CA ALA A 301 -16.35 17.58 18.66
C ALA A 301 -16.27 18.98 19.30
N ASP A 302 -15.28 19.75 18.89
CA ASP A 302 -15.15 21.15 19.28
C ASP A 302 -16.12 21.96 18.41
N ILE A 303 -17.35 22.17 18.92
CA ILE A 303 -18.40 22.85 18.17
C ILE A 303 -18.13 24.35 18.21
N ASN A 304 -17.41 24.84 17.19
CA ASN A 304 -17.22 26.28 17.01
C ASN A 304 -18.48 26.95 16.44
N LEU A 305 -18.50 28.29 16.50
CA LEU A 305 -19.61 29.11 16.00
C LEU A 305 -19.98 28.77 14.55
N ARG A 306 -18.99 28.50 13.68
CA ARG A 306 -19.24 28.14 12.28
C ARG A 306 -20.03 26.83 12.14
N THR A 307 -19.71 25.83 12.96
CA THR A 307 -20.46 24.56 13.00
C THR A 307 -21.88 24.79 13.50
N TRP A 308 -22.06 25.60 14.55
CA TRP A 308 -23.38 26.00 15.04
C TRP A 308 -24.21 26.73 13.97
N THR A 309 -23.64 27.71 13.27
CA THR A 309 -24.31 28.43 12.19
C THR A 309 -24.74 27.50 11.06
N LYS A 310 -23.89 26.53 10.67
CA LYS A 310 -24.26 25.53 9.66
C LYS A 310 -25.39 24.61 10.11
N ALA A 311 -25.32 24.12 11.36
CA ALA A 311 -26.38 23.29 11.93
C ALA A 311 -27.70 24.06 12.01
N TRP A 312 -27.65 25.34 12.40
CA TRP A 312 -28.80 26.23 12.42
C TRP A 312 -29.43 26.42 11.04
N HIS A 313 -28.63 26.72 10.01
CA HIS A 313 -29.15 26.84 8.64
C HIS A 313 -29.80 25.55 8.16
N TRP A 314 -29.15 24.40 8.39
CA TRP A 314 -29.73 23.10 8.08
C TRP A 314 -31.08 22.90 8.78
N GLN A 315 -31.17 23.24 10.07
CA GLN A 315 -32.39 23.13 10.86
C GLN A 315 -33.50 24.06 10.33
N CYS A 316 -33.18 25.30 9.97
CA CYS A 316 -34.14 26.23 9.36
C CYS A 316 -34.68 25.71 8.02
N GLU A 317 -33.83 25.09 7.20
CA GLU A 317 -34.19 24.55 5.89
C GLU A 317 -35.05 23.27 5.97
N HIS A 318 -34.93 22.48 7.05
CA HIS A 318 -35.51 21.13 7.12
C HIS A 318 -36.55 20.94 8.23
N CYS A 319 -36.72 21.90 9.15
CA CYS A 319 -37.60 21.75 10.31
C CYS A 319 -38.64 22.88 10.44
N ASP A 320 -38.89 23.67 9.38
CA ASP A 320 -39.88 24.77 9.35
C ASP A 320 -39.84 25.66 10.60
N ILE A 321 -38.64 26.00 11.05
CA ILE A 321 -38.48 26.86 12.22
C ILE A 321 -38.83 28.29 11.82
N ASN A 322 -40.00 28.74 12.25
CA ASN A 322 -40.46 30.10 12.04
C ASN A 322 -39.80 31.00 13.10
N ILE A 323 -38.74 31.72 12.71
CA ILE A 323 -38.05 32.66 13.60
C ILE A 323 -38.94 33.90 13.72
N PRO A 324 -39.49 34.23 14.90
CA PRO A 324 -40.22 35.46 15.07
C PRO A 324 -39.28 36.62 14.78
N LYS A 325 -39.62 37.42 13.75
CA LYS A 325 -38.90 38.67 13.49
C LYS A 325 -38.96 39.50 14.76
N LYS A 326 -37.79 39.92 15.24
CA LYS A 326 -37.68 40.82 16.39
C LYS A 326 -38.53 42.04 16.06
N THR A 327 -39.68 42.17 16.71
CA THR A 327 -40.49 43.38 16.61
C THR A 327 -39.65 44.48 17.22
N ASP A 328 -39.23 45.44 16.40
CA ASP A 328 -38.60 46.65 16.88
C ASP A 328 -39.56 47.29 17.88
N HIS A 329 -39.24 47.21 19.17
CA HIS A 329 -39.86 48.07 20.18
C HIS A 329 -39.30 49.48 19.98
N LEU A 330 -39.73 50.12 18.88
CA LEU A 330 -39.85 51.56 18.79
C LEU A 330 -41.17 51.93 19.47
N GLY A 331 -41.13 51.97 20.79
CA GLY A 331 -42.12 52.68 21.62
C GLY A 331 -41.32 53.61 22.52
N SER A 332 -41.11 54.85 22.08
CA SER A 332 -41.91 56.01 22.52
C SER A 332 -41.53 56.44 23.95
N THR A 333 -40.52 57.31 24.03
CA THR A 333 -40.43 58.34 25.08
C THR A 333 -41.57 59.33 24.98
#